data_AF-A0A519QQ89-F1
#
_entry.id   AF-A0A519QQ89-F1
#
_cell.length_a   1.000
_cell.length_b   1.000
_cell.length_c   1.000
_cell.angle_alpha   90.00
_cell.angle_beta   90.00
_cell.angle_gamma   90.00
#
_symmetry.space_group_name_H-M   'P 1'
#
loop_
_entity.id
_entity.type
_entity.pdbx_description
1 polymer ?
#
loop_
_entity_poly.entity_id
_entity_poly.type
_entity_poly.pdbx_seq_one_letter_code
_entity_poly.pdbx_strand_id
1 'polypeptide(L)'
;RKLDGLSTGFLYAVSSSSLTGSDKDFSLVETYLQRLQSMNLKNPVLVGFGIKDKATFTTASKYSNGAIIGSAYIKALEGGDDVETVTKEFLSMILT
;
A
#
# COMPACT_ATOMS: atom_id res chain seq x y z
N ARG A 1 15.27 8.94 -7.05
CA ARG A 1 15.39 10.17 -7.85
C ARG A 1 15.52 9.91 -9.36
N LYS A 2 16.42 9.02 -9.84
CA LYS A 2 16.44 8.69 -11.29
C LYS A 2 15.11 8.12 -11.80
N LEU A 3 14.52 7.17 -11.07
CA LEU A 3 13.18 6.62 -11.40
C LEU A 3 12.10 7.69 -11.41
N ASP A 4 12.16 8.65 -10.48
CA ASP A 4 11.24 9.78 -10.42
C ASP A 4 11.33 10.65 -11.68
N GLY A 5 12.54 10.97 -12.16
CA GLY A 5 12.72 11.73 -13.40
C GLY A 5 12.30 10.99 -14.68
N LEU A 6 12.19 9.67 -14.64
CA LEU A 6 11.77 8.83 -15.78
C LEU A 6 10.28 8.44 -15.72
N SER A 7 9.55 8.85 -14.68
CA SER A 7 8.15 8.47 -14.46
C SER A 7 7.23 9.70 -14.57
N THR A 8 5.96 9.48 -14.94
CA THR A 8 4.96 10.54 -15.13
C THR A 8 3.64 10.30 -14.39
N GLY A 9 3.53 9.23 -13.60
CA GLY A 9 2.30 8.85 -12.89
C GLY A 9 2.54 8.76 -11.40
N PHE A 10 3.06 7.63 -10.94
CA PHE A 10 3.46 7.41 -9.56
C PHE A 10 4.63 6.44 -9.50
N LEU A 11 5.35 6.45 -8.39
CA LEU A 11 6.34 5.43 -8.06
C LEU A 11 5.69 4.36 -7.21
N TYR A 12 5.76 3.12 -7.66
CA TYR A 12 5.30 1.98 -6.89
C TYR A 12 6.41 1.48 -5.97
N ALA A 13 6.32 1.82 -4.67
CA ALA A 13 7.19 1.31 -3.63
C ALA A 13 6.70 -0.07 -3.14
N VAL A 14 7.44 -1.11 -3.51
CA VAL A 14 7.24 -2.48 -3.03
C VAL A 14 8.39 -2.86 -2.11
N SER A 15 8.07 -3.40 -0.94
CA SER A 15 9.05 -4.01 -0.03
C SER A 15 9.27 -5.46 -0.42
N SER A 16 10.54 -5.91 -0.49
CA SER A 16 10.88 -7.29 -0.81
C SER A 16 10.43 -8.27 0.27
N SER A 17 10.20 -9.52 -0.14
CA SER A 17 9.85 -10.72 0.66
C SER A 17 10.69 -10.96 1.92
N SER A 18 11.86 -10.32 2.05
CA SER A 18 12.73 -10.41 3.24
C SER A 18 12.17 -9.74 4.50
N LEU A 19 11.18 -8.84 4.37
CA LEU A 19 10.45 -8.25 5.50
C LEU A 19 9.11 -8.97 5.79
N THR A 20 8.84 -10.06 5.08
CA THR A 20 7.50 -10.63 4.91
C THR A 20 7.37 -12.01 5.55
N GLY A 21 8.38 -12.42 6.32
CA GLY A 21 8.39 -13.64 7.10
C GLY A 21 7.90 -13.36 8.52
N SER A 22 6.69 -13.83 8.81
CA SER A 22 6.11 -14.24 10.11
C SER A 22 6.15 -13.30 11.33
N ASP A 23 7.09 -12.37 11.46
CA ASP A 23 7.16 -11.41 12.56
C ASP A 23 7.43 -10.01 11.99
N LYS A 24 6.33 -9.26 11.94
CA LYS A 24 6.22 -7.92 11.37
C LYS A 24 7.06 -6.93 12.15
N ASP A 25 8.28 -6.66 11.71
CA ASP A 25 8.92 -5.42 12.12
C ASP A 25 8.46 -4.27 11.21
N PHE A 26 7.21 -3.85 11.43
CA PHE A 26 6.59 -2.73 10.71
C PHE A 26 7.39 -1.43 10.87
N SER A 27 8.28 -1.35 11.88
CA SER A 27 9.21 -0.25 12.09
C SER A 27 10.21 -0.10 10.93
N LEU A 28 10.63 -1.20 10.30
CA LEU A 28 11.54 -1.18 9.15
C LEU A 28 10.83 -0.63 7.90
N VAL A 29 9.56 -1.00 7.72
CA VAL A 29 8.71 -0.45 6.67
C VAL A 29 8.49 1.04 6.93
N GLU A 30 8.14 1.43 8.16
CA GLU A 30 7.94 2.84 8.53
C GLU A 30 9.20 3.69 8.27
N THR A 31 10.37 3.20 8.66
CA THR A 31 11.66 3.86 8.40
C THR A 31 11.93 4.02 6.90
N TYR A 32 11.64 2.99 6.10
CA TYR A 32 11.76 3.04 4.65
C TYR A 32 10.82 4.08 4.03
N LEU A 33 9.57 4.14 4.50
CA LEU A 33 8.59 5.11 3.99
C LEU A 33 8.94 6.54 4.39
N GLN A 34 9.41 6.77 5.62
CA GLN A 34 9.92 8.07 6.05
C GLN A 34 11.09 8.54 5.17
N ARG A 35 12.01 7.61 4.84
CA ARG A 35 13.10 7.90 3.90
C ARG A 35 12.56 8.31 2.54
N LEU A 36 11.58 7.60 1.98
CA LEU A 36 10.97 7.97 0.70
C LEU A 36 10.30 9.35 0.74
N GLN A 37 9.55 9.65 1.81
CA GLN A 37 8.93 10.95 2.01
C GLN A 37 9.97 12.08 2.03
N SER A 38 11.07 11.90 2.77
CA SER A 38 12.16 12.89 2.86
C SER A 38 12.89 13.16 1.54
N MET A 39 12.72 12.29 0.53
CA MET A 39 13.36 12.50 -0.78
C MET A 39 12.72 13.64 -1.58
N ASN A 40 11.51 14.07 -1.19
CA ASN A 40 10.71 15.12 -1.82
C ASN A 40 10.60 14.93 -3.35
N LEU A 41 10.12 13.76 -3.74
CA LEU A 41 9.99 13.34 -5.14
C LEU A 41 8.87 14.11 -5.84
N LYS A 42 9.00 14.29 -7.15
CA LYS A 42 7.98 14.98 -7.96
C LYS A 42 6.73 14.12 -8.15
N ASN A 43 6.92 12.84 -8.44
CA ASN A 43 5.81 11.92 -8.60
C ASN A 43 5.34 11.40 -7.24
N PRO A 44 4.01 11.19 -7.07
CA PRO A 44 3.48 10.55 -5.88
C PRO A 44 4.05 9.15 -5.72
N VAL A 45 4.20 8.72 -4.47
CA VAL A 45 4.66 7.38 -4.12
C VAL A 45 3.48 6.58 -3.57
N LEU A 46 3.19 5.44 -4.17
CA LEU A 46 2.21 4.48 -3.67
C LEU A 46 2.90 3.24 -3.12
N VAL A 47 2.40 2.72 -2.00
CA VAL A 47 2.98 1.56 -1.32
C VAL A 47 2.07 0.35 -1.48
N GLY A 48 2.63 -0.81 -1.82
CA GLY A 48 1.85 -2.05 -1.92
C GLY A 48 2.59 -3.18 -1.25
N PHE A 49 2.38 -3.33 0.06
CA PHE A 49 2.92 -4.44 0.81
C PHE A 49 2.13 -4.69 2.10
N GLY A 50 1.53 -5.88 2.23
CA GLY A 50 0.87 -6.32 3.48
C GLY A 50 -0.35 -5.49 3.91
N ILE A 51 -0.89 -4.67 3.01
CA ILE A 51 -2.05 -3.80 3.27
C ILE A 51 -3.31 -4.62 3.10
N LYS A 52 -4.11 -4.73 4.15
CA LYS A 52 -5.28 -5.63 4.18
C LYS A 52 -6.47 -5.10 4.98
N ASP A 53 -6.26 -4.05 5.75
CA ASP A 53 -7.23 -3.47 6.66
C ASP A 53 -6.96 -1.97 6.80
N LYS A 54 -7.89 -1.25 7.43
CA LYS A 54 -7.75 0.19 7.68
C LYS A 54 -6.48 0.56 8.43
N ALA A 55 -6.06 -0.25 9.41
CA ALA A 55 -4.88 0.05 10.23
C ALA A 55 -3.61 0.04 9.37
N THR A 56 -3.43 -1.02 8.57
CA THR A 56 -2.31 -1.15 7.64
C THR A 56 -2.37 -0.12 6.51
N PHE A 57 -3.56 0.23 6.01
CA PHE A 57 -3.76 1.29 5.03
C PHE A 57 -3.37 2.68 5.57
N THR A 58 -3.83 3.00 6.78
CA THR A 58 -3.55 4.27 7.46
C THR A 58 -2.04 4.43 7.72
N THR A 59 -1.40 3.37 8.23
CA THR A 59 0.05 3.38 8.48
C THR A 59 0.85 3.54 7.19
N ALA A 60 0.49 2.82 6.13
CA ALA A 60 1.15 2.96 4.83
C ALA A 60 0.99 4.38 4.26
N SER A 61 -0.21 4.95 4.38
CA SER A 61 -0.54 6.29 3.86
C SER A 61 0.02 7.43 4.73
N LYS A 62 0.52 7.16 5.93
CA LYS A 62 1.13 8.17 6.82
C LYS A 62 2.35 8.85 6.22
N TYR A 63 3.12 8.12 5.42
CA TYR A 63 4.39 8.57 4.82
C TYR A 63 4.44 8.39 3.30
N SER A 64 3.32 8.06 2.68
CA SER A 64 3.19 7.89 1.23
C SER A 64 1.95 8.62 0.73
N ASN A 65 1.81 8.75 -0.59
CA ASN A 65 0.65 9.41 -1.19
C ASN A 65 -0.55 8.47 -1.32
N GLY A 66 -0.41 7.22 -0.92
CA GLY A 66 -1.48 6.22 -0.93
C GLY A 66 -0.96 4.79 -0.92
N ALA A 67 -1.90 3.87 -1.00
CA ALA A 67 -1.65 2.45 -0.83
C ALA A 67 -2.34 1.61 -1.91
N ILE A 68 -1.70 0.50 -2.28
CA ILE A 68 -2.22 -0.48 -3.24
C ILE A 68 -2.56 -1.76 -2.47
N ILE A 69 -3.82 -2.19 -2.59
CA ILE A 69 -4.36 -3.37 -1.93
C ILE A 69 -4.73 -4.41 -2.98
N GLY A 70 -3.91 -5.47 -3.10
CA GLY A 70 -4.12 -6.54 -4.07
C GLY A 70 -4.70 -7.80 -3.43
N SER A 71 -3.85 -8.57 -2.75
CA SER A 71 -4.20 -9.91 -2.24
C SER A 71 -5.41 -9.93 -1.31
N ALA A 72 -5.59 -8.90 -0.47
CA ALA A 72 -6.74 -8.82 0.42
C ALA A 72 -8.06 -8.57 -0.34
N TYR A 73 -7.99 -7.80 -1.43
CA TYR A 73 -9.16 -7.54 -2.28
C TYR A 73 -9.53 -8.77 -3.12
N ILE A 74 -8.55 -9.45 -3.70
CA ILE A 74 -8.79 -10.74 -4.40
C ILE A 74 -9.43 -11.75 -3.46
N LYS A 75 -8.93 -11.86 -2.22
CA LYS A 75 -9.53 -12.74 -1.20
C LYS A 75 -10.98 -12.36 -0.85
N ALA A 76 -11.32 -11.07 -0.84
CA ALA A 76 -12.70 -10.63 -0.63
C ALA A 76 -13.61 -11.07 -1.79
N LEU A 77 -13.11 -11.09 -3.03
CA LEU A 77 -13.85 -11.51 -4.22
C LEU A 77 -14.07 -13.03 -4.32
N GLU A 78 -13.27 -13.85 -3.63
CA GLU A 78 -13.38 -15.32 -3.67
C GLU A 78 -14.74 -15.86 -3.16
N GLY A 79 -15.55 -15.03 -2.48
CA GLY A 79 -16.88 -15.38 -1.97
C GLY A 79 -17.94 -15.64 -3.05
N GLY A 80 -17.69 -15.25 -4.31
CA GLY A 80 -18.63 -15.46 -5.43
C GLY A 80 -19.80 -14.46 -5.48
N ASP A 81 -19.78 -13.44 -4.64
CA ASP A 81 -20.73 -12.33 -4.65
C ASP A 81 -20.50 -11.38 -5.83
N ASP A 82 -21.47 -10.51 -6.08
CA ASP A 82 -21.36 -9.44 -7.07
C ASP A 82 -20.17 -8.51 -6.78
N VAL A 83 -19.35 -8.25 -7.81
CA VAL A 83 -18.11 -7.47 -7.69
C VAL A 83 -18.37 -6.06 -7.18
N GLU A 84 -19.46 -5.42 -7.63
CA GLU A 84 -19.78 -4.05 -7.22
C GLU A 84 -20.10 -4.00 -5.71
N THR A 85 -20.87 -4.96 -5.24
CA THR A 85 -21.23 -5.11 -3.82
C THR A 85 -19.97 -5.35 -2.97
N VAL A 86 -19.15 -6.34 -3.32
CA VAL A 86 -17.90 -6.62 -2.60
C VAL A 86 -16.96 -5.42 -2.60
N THR A 87 -16.88 -4.69 -3.72
CA THR A 87 -16.05 -3.47 -3.81
C THR A 87 -16.51 -2.41 -2.82
N LYS A 88 -17.81 -2.14 -2.73
CA LYS A 88 -18.37 -1.14 -1.80
C LYS A 88 -18.09 -1.50 -0.35
N GLU A 89 -18.32 -2.77 0.01
CA GLU A 89 -18.07 -3.27 1.36
C GLU A 89 -16.57 -3.21 1.71
N PHE A 90 -15.71 -3.66 0.79
CA PHE A 90 -14.26 -3.63 0.97
C PHE A 90 -13.75 -2.19 1.15
N LEU A 91 -14.22 -1.24 0.33
CA LEU A 91 -13.87 0.16 0.47
C LEU A 91 -14.35 0.73 1.81
N SER A 92 -15.54 0.37 2.27
CA SER A 92 -16.02 0.79 3.60
C SER A 92 -15.12 0.24 4.71
N MET A 93 -14.71 -1.03 4.65
CA MET A 93 -13.79 -1.61 5.63
C MET A 93 -12.41 -0.96 5.68
N ILE A 94 -11.93 -0.42 4.55
CA ILE A 94 -10.62 0.24 4.46
C ILE A 94 -10.70 1.72 4.86
N LEU A 95 -11.75 2.42 4.46
CA LEU A 95 -11.84 3.88 4.58
C LEU A 95 -12.59 4.37 5.82
N THR A 96 -13.49 3.56 6.41
CA THR A 96 -14.40 3.99 7.49
C THR A 96 -13.86 3.69 8.87
#